data_AF-A0AAW4T0B3-F1
#
_entry.id   AF-A0AAW4T0B3-F1
#
_cell.length_a   1.000
_cell.length_b   1.000
_cell.length_c   1.000
_cell.angle_alpha   90.00
_cell.angle_beta   90.00
_cell.angle_gamma   90.00
#
_symmetry.space_group_name_H-M   'P 1'
#
loop_
_entity.id
_entity.type
_entity.pdbx_description
1 polymer ?
#
loop_
_entity_poly.entity_id
_entity_poly.type
_entity_poly.pdbx_seq_one_letter_code
_entity_poly.pdbx_strand_id
1 'polypeptide(L)'
;MKNVLCAGAIATSMIAMPQLLFAAQTEEHQRKEKPNVLFLFVDDMTYDGLNVLGNSEIISPNLDKLVSSGVRFSNTYIMGGWNGAISIASRSQLITGRYIWNTHKAEKTKYKAEVANQEMWPQVMKKAGYKTFQTGKWHMTAVTSQQLFDKAVKVRGGMPQDTEDAYNRPLSRDDHAWTPWDKSKGGYWSEGKHWSEILADETISYMEQNRDSKEPLFMFCSFNAPHDPRQSPEEYVNMYDVDKISLPGNFMPIHPLCEEMKSGKVLRDERLAPFPRTSYAVRKHLQEYYALITHLDAQVGRILEALRKNGMDKNTLIVFAADNGLAMGHHGLLGKQSMYDHSVKVPLAFCGLNLPKGEVRNQLVYLQDLVPTVYDLVGIEKPTHLDFISQADILKHSKKKSLREVAYAAYLQDAQRMVTDGRYKLYFIPHAKKVLLFELESDPLEMKNLFGDTKYNKIVKKLLTGYLKESKASGDTFDLSTVYPELFQGI
;
A
#
# COMPACT_ATOMS: atom_id res chain seq x y z
N MET A 1 81.75 -53.95 14.03
CA MET A 1 82.26 -52.63 13.58
C MET A 1 82.18 -52.64 12.05
N LYS A 2 81.25 -51.89 11.45
CA LYS A 2 81.47 -50.61 10.72
C LYS A 2 82.55 -50.73 9.63
N ASN A 3 82.44 -50.26 8.38
CA ASN A 3 81.48 -49.44 7.62
C ASN A 3 82.04 -49.43 6.16
N VAL A 4 81.29 -49.63 5.05
CA VAL A 4 80.39 -48.72 4.27
C VAL A 4 80.99 -48.15 2.96
N LEU A 5 80.41 -48.60 1.83
CA LEU A 5 79.96 -48.00 0.53
C LEU A 5 80.90 -47.17 -0.41
N CYS A 6 81.03 -47.45 -1.73
CA CYS A 6 80.12 -47.36 -2.95
C CYS A 6 79.90 -45.90 -3.44
N ALA A 7 80.26 -45.41 -4.66
CA ALA A 7 79.95 -45.77 -6.08
C ALA A 7 78.43 -45.79 -6.39
N GLY A 8 77.85 -45.23 -7.46
CA GLY A 8 78.27 -44.48 -8.65
C GLY A 8 77.17 -44.60 -9.74
N ALA A 9 76.71 -43.45 -10.29
CA ALA A 9 76.12 -43.17 -11.62
C ALA A 9 74.86 -43.88 -12.23
N ILE A 10 73.86 -43.03 -12.55
CA ILE A 10 73.06 -42.83 -13.79
C ILE A 10 72.15 -43.96 -14.35
N ALA A 11 70.83 -43.71 -14.45
CA ALA A 11 70.04 -43.64 -15.72
C ALA A 11 68.50 -43.59 -15.50
N THR A 12 67.84 -42.93 -16.45
CA THR A 12 66.41 -42.57 -16.64
C THR A 12 65.37 -43.71 -16.62
N SER A 13 64.16 -43.43 -16.10
CA SER A 13 62.86 -43.61 -16.80
C SER A 13 61.66 -43.29 -15.89
N MET A 14 60.64 -42.66 -16.48
CA MET A 14 59.37 -42.29 -15.86
C MET A 14 58.55 -43.52 -15.47
N ILE A 15 58.02 -43.53 -14.24
CA ILE A 15 56.81 -44.26 -13.88
C ILE A 15 55.92 -43.28 -13.12
N ALA A 16 54.80 -42.90 -13.75
CA ALA A 16 53.72 -42.18 -13.11
C ALA A 16 53.07 -43.08 -12.05
N MET A 17 52.98 -42.59 -10.81
CA MET A 17 52.23 -43.24 -9.74
C MET A 17 51.15 -42.26 -9.24
N PRO A 18 49.86 -42.63 -9.27
CA PRO A 18 48.76 -41.75 -8.90
C PRO A 18 48.48 -41.88 -7.41
N GLN A 19 48.53 -40.79 -6.64
CA GLN A 19 47.80 -40.64 -5.38
C GLN A 19 48.09 -39.28 -4.76
N LEU A 20 47.23 -38.32 -5.06
CA LEU A 20 46.75 -37.34 -4.09
C LEU A 20 45.39 -36.89 -4.63
N LEU A 21 44.39 -37.74 -4.40
CA LEU A 21 43.00 -37.32 -4.31
C LEU A 21 42.93 -36.31 -3.16
N PHE A 22 43.24 -35.06 -3.46
CA PHE A 22 42.69 -33.96 -2.69
C PHE A 22 41.18 -34.08 -2.86
N ALA A 23 40.50 -34.44 -1.79
CA ALA A 23 39.06 -34.33 -1.68
C ALA A 23 38.72 -32.86 -1.96
N ALA A 24 38.36 -32.56 -3.21
CA ALA A 24 37.48 -31.45 -3.50
C ALA A 24 36.15 -31.85 -2.83
N GLN A 25 36.01 -31.49 -1.55
CA GLN A 25 34.70 -31.22 -1.00
C GLN A 25 34.11 -30.17 -1.93
N THR A 26 33.27 -30.62 -2.83
CA THR A 26 32.27 -29.80 -3.48
C THR A 26 31.48 -29.17 -2.34
N GLU A 27 31.86 -27.95 -1.95
CA GLU A 27 30.89 -26.99 -1.45
C GLU A 27 29.91 -26.81 -2.60
N GLU A 28 28.91 -27.69 -2.64
CA GLU A 28 27.68 -27.48 -3.36
C GLU A 28 27.09 -26.23 -2.74
N HIS A 29 27.46 -25.09 -3.31
CA HIS A 29 26.96 -23.79 -2.92
C HIS A 29 25.47 -23.86 -3.19
N GLN A 30 24.69 -24.31 -2.19
CA GLN A 30 23.24 -24.36 -2.26
C GLN A 30 22.82 -22.97 -2.72
N ARG A 31 22.40 -22.85 -3.99
CA ARG A 31 21.73 -21.64 -4.45
C ARG A 31 20.53 -21.52 -3.54
N LYS A 32 20.61 -20.61 -2.59
CA LYS A 32 19.51 -20.29 -1.69
C LYS A 32 18.32 -20.01 -2.60
N GLU A 33 17.31 -20.88 -2.55
CA GLU A 33 16.16 -20.78 -3.43
C GLU A 33 15.57 -19.38 -3.28
N LYS A 34 15.29 -18.73 -4.41
CA LYS A 34 14.67 -17.40 -4.39
C LYS A 34 13.31 -17.53 -3.67
N PRO A 35 12.99 -16.61 -2.75
CA PRO A 35 11.72 -16.66 -2.05
C PRO A 35 10.57 -16.31 -2.98
N ASN A 36 9.38 -16.82 -2.67
CA ASN A 36 8.14 -16.31 -3.26
C ASN A 36 7.82 -14.92 -2.70
N VAL A 37 7.00 -14.16 -3.42
CA VAL A 37 6.44 -12.89 -2.98
C VAL A 37 4.92 -12.96 -3.09
N LEU A 38 4.24 -12.83 -1.94
CA LEU A 38 2.79 -12.65 -1.86
C LEU A 38 2.52 -11.19 -1.50
N PHE A 39 1.95 -10.44 -2.43
CA PHE A 39 1.50 -9.08 -2.18
C PHE A 39 -0.02 -9.07 -1.98
N LEU A 40 -0.43 -8.82 -0.74
CA LEU A 40 -1.82 -8.63 -0.32
C LEU A 40 -2.12 -7.15 -0.32
N PHE A 41 -2.86 -6.69 -1.33
CA PHE A 41 -3.10 -5.27 -1.55
C PHE A 41 -4.58 -4.93 -1.50
N VAL A 42 -4.95 -4.10 -0.54
CA VAL A 42 -6.36 -3.77 -0.25
C VAL A 42 -6.69 -2.36 -0.74
N ASP A 43 -7.97 -2.07 -0.87
CA ASP A 43 -8.47 -0.84 -1.48
C ASP A 43 -9.22 0.00 -0.45
N ASP A 44 -8.87 1.28 -0.30
CA ASP A 44 -9.53 2.21 0.64
C ASP A 44 -9.44 1.80 2.13
N MET A 45 -8.30 1.25 2.57
CA MET A 45 -8.03 0.98 4.00
C MET A 45 -7.19 2.08 4.64
N THR A 46 -7.79 2.78 5.62
CA THR A 46 -7.10 3.80 6.45
C THR A 46 -5.99 3.20 7.31
N TYR A 47 -5.05 4.04 7.77
CA TYR A 47 -3.87 3.65 8.54
C TYR A 47 -4.17 2.94 9.87
N ASP A 48 -5.37 3.14 10.41
CA ASP A 48 -5.91 2.54 11.62
C ASP A 48 -6.96 1.44 11.31
N GLY A 49 -7.07 0.98 10.07
CA GLY A 49 -8.11 0.06 9.58
C GLY A 49 -8.02 -1.39 10.07
N LEU A 50 -7.27 -1.68 11.15
CA LEU A 50 -7.16 -2.99 11.81
C LEU A 50 -7.03 -2.81 13.32
N ASN A 51 -7.34 -3.86 14.08
CA ASN A 51 -7.19 -3.86 15.54
C ASN A 51 -5.76 -3.54 15.97
N VAL A 52 -4.77 -4.26 15.41
CA VAL A 52 -3.35 -4.07 15.70
C VAL A 52 -2.82 -2.67 15.30
N LEU A 53 -3.58 -1.95 14.47
CA LEU A 53 -3.23 -0.62 13.98
C LEU A 53 -3.89 0.51 14.80
N GLY A 54 -4.72 0.17 15.78
CA GLY A 54 -5.27 1.13 16.75
C GLY A 54 -6.79 1.18 16.82
N ASN A 55 -7.52 0.49 15.93
CA ASN A 55 -8.98 0.46 15.97
C ASN A 55 -9.48 -0.84 16.61
N SER A 56 -9.70 -0.81 17.91
CA SER A 56 -10.13 -1.98 18.69
C SER A 56 -11.55 -2.47 18.38
N GLU A 57 -12.37 -1.68 17.68
CA GLU A 57 -13.72 -2.09 17.28
C GLU A 57 -13.68 -3.10 16.13
N ILE A 58 -12.65 -3.04 15.27
CA ILE A 58 -12.50 -3.95 14.13
C ILE A 58 -12.03 -5.34 14.60
N ILE A 59 -12.73 -6.37 14.13
CA ILE A 59 -12.39 -7.77 14.37
C ILE A 59 -11.58 -8.28 13.17
N SER A 60 -10.26 -8.45 13.33
CA SER A 60 -9.32 -8.78 12.24
C SER A 60 -8.21 -9.78 12.63
N PRO A 61 -8.53 -10.92 13.28
CA PRO A 61 -7.53 -11.78 13.91
C PRO A 61 -6.44 -12.32 12.96
N ASN A 62 -6.74 -12.55 11.67
CA ASN A 62 -5.75 -13.10 10.74
C ASN A 62 -4.75 -12.04 10.27
N LEU A 63 -5.23 -10.85 9.92
CA LEU A 63 -4.45 -9.69 9.54
C LEU A 63 -3.68 -9.14 10.72
N ASP A 64 -4.27 -9.10 11.92
CA ASP A 64 -3.57 -8.72 13.15
C ASP A 64 -2.39 -9.65 13.43
N LYS A 65 -2.62 -10.96 13.30
CA LYS A 65 -1.55 -11.96 13.43
C LYS A 65 -0.49 -11.81 12.34
N LEU A 66 -0.88 -11.58 11.09
CA LEU A 66 0.05 -11.38 9.98
C LEU A 66 0.92 -10.15 10.23
N VAL A 67 0.31 -8.99 10.44
CA VAL A 67 1.00 -7.71 10.65
C VAL A 67 1.89 -7.77 11.89
N SER A 68 1.44 -8.42 12.98
CA SER A 68 2.24 -8.65 14.19
C SER A 68 3.39 -9.65 13.99
N SER A 69 3.34 -10.48 12.94
CA SER A 69 4.39 -11.47 12.65
C SER A 69 5.59 -10.90 11.91
N GLY A 70 5.54 -9.63 11.52
CA GLY A 70 6.58 -8.95 10.75
C GLY A 70 6.94 -7.58 11.28
N VAL A 71 7.38 -6.72 10.38
CA VAL A 71 7.69 -5.32 10.64
C VAL A 71 6.67 -4.44 9.93
N ARG A 72 6.05 -3.50 10.65
CA ARG A 72 5.14 -2.51 10.07
C ARG A 72 5.68 -1.10 10.15
N PHE A 73 5.34 -0.27 9.18
CA PHE A 73 5.62 1.16 9.22
C PHE A 73 4.42 1.92 9.78
N SER A 74 4.65 2.80 10.75
CA SER A 74 3.61 3.66 11.32
C SER A 74 3.44 4.98 10.57
N ASN A 75 4.36 5.32 9.66
CA ASN A 75 4.38 6.57 8.90
C ASN A 75 4.53 6.31 7.40
N THR A 76 3.54 5.62 6.83
CA THR A 76 3.45 5.33 5.40
C THR A 76 2.45 6.25 4.73
N TYR A 77 2.90 7.01 3.75
CA TYR A 77 2.10 7.97 3.01
C TYR A 77 1.96 7.59 1.53
N ILE A 78 0.86 7.97 0.92
CA ILE A 78 0.73 8.03 -0.54
C ILE A 78 1.00 9.46 -1.01
N MET A 79 1.37 9.63 -2.27
CA MET A 79 1.62 10.98 -2.84
C MET A 79 0.33 11.68 -3.31
N GLY A 80 -0.85 11.10 -3.05
CA GLY A 80 -2.15 11.63 -3.46
C GLY A 80 -2.58 11.21 -4.87
N GLY A 81 -3.29 12.07 -5.60
CA GLY A 81 -3.83 11.72 -6.93
C GLY A 81 -4.20 12.89 -7.84
N TRP A 82 -4.14 12.67 -9.16
CA TRP A 82 -4.47 13.66 -10.19
C TRP A 82 -5.94 13.65 -10.63
N ASN A 83 -6.76 12.78 -10.05
CA ASN A 83 -8.21 12.72 -10.24
C ASN A 83 -8.88 12.17 -8.97
N GLY A 84 -10.22 12.21 -8.91
CA GLY A 84 -10.98 11.74 -7.74
C GLY A 84 -10.75 10.26 -7.38
N ALA A 85 -10.38 9.40 -8.34
CA ALA A 85 -9.99 8.03 -8.09
C ALA A 85 -8.49 7.95 -7.73
N ILE A 86 -8.15 8.35 -6.50
CA ILE A 86 -6.77 8.33 -5.96
C ILE A 86 -6.07 6.98 -6.17
N SER A 87 -6.81 5.87 -6.08
CA SER A 87 -6.29 4.54 -6.37
C SER A 87 -5.69 4.37 -7.77
N ILE A 88 -6.18 5.07 -8.82
CA ILE A 88 -5.53 5.08 -10.14
C ILE A 88 -4.10 5.61 -9.99
N ALA A 89 -3.95 6.75 -9.32
CA ALA A 89 -2.66 7.38 -9.14
C ALA A 89 -1.71 6.53 -8.30
N SER A 90 -2.19 6.02 -7.16
CA SER A 90 -1.38 5.22 -6.24
C SER A 90 -0.90 3.92 -6.88
N ARG A 91 -1.80 3.22 -7.60
CA ARG A 91 -1.49 1.97 -8.31
C ARG A 91 -0.56 2.20 -9.49
N SER A 92 -0.78 3.25 -10.28
CA SER A 92 0.12 3.58 -11.38
C SER A 92 1.54 3.90 -10.88
N GLN A 93 1.68 4.68 -9.80
CA GLN A 93 2.99 4.97 -9.20
C GLN A 93 3.67 3.69 -8.67
N LEU A 94 2.88 2.77 -8.11
CA LEU A 94 3.37 1.48 -7.63
C LEU A 94 3.92 0.62 -8.78
N ILE A 95 3.19 0.54 -9.89
CA ILE A 95 3.59 -0.31 -11.03
C ILE A 95 4.75 0.30 -11.83
N THR A 96 4.82 1.63 -11.94
CA THR A 96 5.89 2.32 -12.68
C THR A 96 7.11 2.66 -11.83
N GLY A 97 6.97 2.69 -10.50
CA GLY A 97 8.02 3.15 -9.59
C GLY A 97 8.36 4.64 -9.71
N ARG A 98 7.45 5.46 -10.27
CA ARG A 98 7.63 6.90 -10.49
C ARG A 98 6.77 7.72 -9.53
N TYR A 99 7.21 8.93 -9.21
CA TYR A 99 6.44 9.89 -8.41
C TYR A 99 5.19 10.38 -9.16
N ILE A 100 4.22 10.93 -8.41
CA ILE A 100 2.86 11.23 -8.87
C ILE A 100 2.77 11.97 -10.20
N TRP A 101 3.42 13.14 -10.36
CA TRP A 101 3.25 13.95 -11.57
C TRP A 101 4.06 13.42 -12.76
N ASN A 102 5.20 12.79 -12.50
CA ASN A 102 5.95 12.02 -13.50
C ASN A 102 5.12 10.83 -14.02
N THR A 103 4.42 10.13 -13.12
CA THR A 103 3.51 9.04 -13.48
C THR A 103 2.31 9.55 -14.29
N HIS A 104 1.71 10.67 -13.90
CA HIS A 104 0.62 11.29 -14.66
C HIS A 104 1.09 11.73 -16.06
N LYS A 105 2.31 12.25 -16.19
CA LYS A 105 2.90 12.58 -17.50
C LYS A 105 3.06 11.33 -18.37
N ALA A 106 3.54 10.22 -17.82
CA ALA A 106 3.68 8.96 -18.53
C ALA A 106 2.31 8.32 -18.90
N GLU A 107 1.27 8.54 -18.09
CA GLU A 107 -0.10 8.09 -18.41
C GLU A 107 -0.58 8.67 -19.74
N LYS A 108 -0.23 9.94 -20.05
CA LYS A 108 -0.62 10.62 -21.29
C LYS A 108 -0.08 9.93 -22.55
N THR A 109 1.05 9.23 -22.44
CA THR A 109 1.63 8.41 -23.53
C THR A 109 1.28 6.94 -23.38
N LYS A 110 0.34 6.61 -22.49
CA LYS A 110 -0.10 5.27 -22.12
C LYS A 110 1.04 4.36 -21.66
N TYR A 111 2.03 4.94 -20.99
CA TYR A 111 3.21 4.23 -20.48
C TYR A 111 3.98 3.42 -21.54
N LYS A 112 3.91 3.82 -22.82
CA LYS A 112 4.48 3.05 -23.94
C LYS A 112 5.97 2.77 -23.77
N ALA A 113 6.72 3.76 -23.26
CA ALA A 113 8.16 3.62 -23.07
C ALA A 113 8.47 2.65 -21.92
N GLU A 114 7.78 2.78 -20.80
CA GLU A 114 7.93 1.95 -19.61
C GLU A 114 7.62 0.48 -19.92
N VAL A 115 6.54 0.20 -20.67
CA VAL A 115 6.19 -1.16 -21.08
C VAL A 115 7.23 -1.74 -22.05
N ALA A 116 7.67 -0.95 -23.04
CA ALA A 116 8.65 -1.40 -24.03
C ALA A 116 10.02 -1.69 -23.41
N ASN A 117 10.43 -0.89 -22.43
CA ASN A 117 11.69 -1.05 -21.69
C ASN A 117 11.62 -2.14 -20.60
N GLN A 118 10.45 -2.76 -20.39
CA GLN A 118 10.21 -3.72 -19.31
C GLN A 118 10.48 -3.15 -17.92
N GLU A 119 10.11 -1.89 -17.71
CA GLU A 119 10.36 -1.13 -16.49
C GLU A 119 9.26 -1.35 -15.43
N MET A 120 8.10 -1.88 -15.82
CA MET A 120 6.99 -2.09 -14.89
C MET A 120 7.29 -3.19 -13.88
N TRP A 121 6.85 -3.02 -12.63
CA TRP A 121 7.14 -3.96 -11.54
C TRP A 121 6.90 -5.44 -11.90
N PRO A 122 5.75 -5.84 -12.49
CA PRO A 122 5.54 -7.24 -12.89
C PRO A 122 6.54 -7.72 -13.96
N GLN A 123 6.91 -6.87 -14.92
CA GLN A 123 7.89 -7.20 -15.95
C GLN A 123 9.29 -7.38 -15.36
N VAL A 124 9.66 -6.54 -14.39
CA VAL A 124 10.94 -6.66 -13.67
C VAL A 124 10.99 -7.96 -12.86
N MET A 125 9.90 -8.32 -12.15
CA MET A 125 9.80 -9.60 -11.43
C MET A 125 9.93 -10.78 -12.40
N LYS A 126 9.24 -10.74 -13.55
CA LYS A 126 9.33 -11.77 -14.59
C LYS A 126 10.76 -11.90 -15.13
N LYS A 127 11.43 -10.79 -15.46
CA LYS A 127 12.83 -10.77 -15.92
C LYS A 127 13.78 -11.35 -14.87
N ALA A 128 13.46 -11.22 -13.58
CA ALA A 128 14.21 -11.81 -12.49
C ALA A 128 13.95 -13.32 -12.29
N GLY A 129 13.11 -13.95 -13.13
CA GLY A 129 12.82 -15.38 -13.12
C GLY A 129 11.61 -15.78 -12.26
N TYR A 130 10.74 -14.83 -11.90
CA TYR A 130 9.49 -15.15 -11.21
C TYR A 130 8.38 -15.50 -12.20
N LYS A 131 7.55 -16.48 -11.84
CA LYS A 131 6.22 -16.62 -12.44
C LYS A 131 5.30 -15.56 -11.84
N THR A 132 4.71 -14.74 -12.69
CA THR A 132 3.96 -13.56 -12.25
C THR A 132 2.45 -13.78 -12.39
N PHE A 133 1.74 -13.56 -11.28
CA PHE A 133 0.30 -13.76 -11.19
C PHE A 133 -0.38 -12.53 -10.62
N GLN A 134 -1.52 -12.16 -11.19
CA GLN A 134 -2.39 -11.12 -10.66
C GLN A 134 -3.85 -11.57 -10.61
N THR A 135 -4.51 -11.22 -9.51
CA THR A 135 -5.96 -11.30 -9.43
C THR A 135 -6.57 -10.09 -8.71
N GLY A 136 -7.77 -9.70 -9.11
CA GLY A 136 -8.53 -8.62 -8.48
C GLY A 136 -8.28 -7.23 -9.07
N LYS A 137 -8.33 -6.21 -8.22
CA LYS A 137 -8.31 -4.80 -8.64
C LYS A 137 -7.00 -4.42 -9.33
N TRP A 138 -7.11 -3.82 -10.50
CA TRP A 138 -5.99 -3.27 -11.27
C TRP A 138 -6.04 -1.75 -11.33
N HIS A 139 -7.16 -1.20 -11.80
CA HIS A 139 -7.49 0.23 -11.86
C HIS A 139 -6.54 1.16 -12.64
N MET A 140 -5.43 0.68 -13.20
CA MET A 140 -4.73 1.44 -14.23
C MET A 140 -5.54 1.44 -15.53
N THR A 141 -5.69 2.60 -16.14
CA THR A 141 -6.53 2.81 -17.33
C THR A 141 -5.77 2.63 -18.64
N ALA A 142 -4.46 2.86 -18.62
CA ALA A 142 -3.67 2.97 -19.84
C ALA A 142 -2.93 1.69 -20.26
N VAL A 143 -2.74 0.74 -19.33
CA VAL A 143 -2.09 -0.56 -19.54
C VAL A 143 -2.88 -1.62 -18.77
N THR A 144 -3.06 -2.80 -19.35
CA THR A 144 -3.81 -3.90 -18.73
C THR A 144 -2.90 -4.84 -17.95
N SER A 145 -3.46 -5.51 -16.96
CA SER A 145 -2.74 -6.54 -16.18
C SER A 145 -2.23 -7.69 -17.07
N GLN A 146 -3.02 -8.11 -18.07
CA GLN A 146 -2.66 -9.16 -19.03
C GLN A 146 -1.43 -8.81 -19.89
N GLN A 147 -1.13 -7.52 -20.07
CA GLN A 147 0.08 -7.10 -20.78
C GLN A 147 1.35 -7.24 -19.94
N LEU A 148 1.22 -7.26 -18.61
CA LEU A 148 2.37 -7.16 -17.69
C LEU A 148 2.66 -8.45 -16.92
N PHE A 149 1.64 -9.28 -16.65
CA PHE A 149 1.77 -10.54 -15.89
C PHE A 149 1.70 -11.77 -16.81
N ASP A 150 2.31 -12.88 -16.39
CA ASP A 150 2.18 -14.17 -17.08
C ASP A 150 0.75 -14.71 -17.00
N LYS A 151 0.09 -14.51 -15.86
CA LYS A 151 -1.31 -14.89 -15.65
C LYS A 151 -2.05 -13.80 -14.89
N ALA A 152 -3.11 -13.28 -15.50
CA ALA A 152 -4.01 -12.31 -14.86
C ALA A 152 -5.46 -12.78 -14.97
N VAL A 153 -6.11 -13.03 -13.84
CA VAL A 153 -7.46 -13.62 -13.77
C VAL A 153 -8.37 -12.83 -12.83
N LYS A 154 -9.68 -12.83 -13.12
CA LYS A 154 -10.69 -12.08 -12.33
C LYS A 154 -10.26 -10.62 -12.08
N VAL A 155 -9.72 -9.99 -13.14
CA VAL A 155 -9.19 -8.62 -13.12
C VAL A 155 -10.33 -7.63 -13.26
N ARG A 156 -10.30 -6.54 -12.49
CA ARG A 156 -11.30 -5.47 -12.58
C ARG A 156 -10.73 -4.08 -12.36
N GLY A 157 -11.50 -3.07 -12.81
CA GLY A 157 -11.25 -1.67 -12.51
C GLY A 157 -11.58 -1.30 -11.06
N GLY A 158 -11.86 -0.03 -10.80
CA GLY A 158 -12.25 0.45 -9.48
C GLY A 158 -13.63 -0.03 -9.06
N MET A 159 -14.66 0.67 -9.52
CA MET A 159 -16.05 0.40 -9.15
C MET A 159 -16.61 -0.84 -9.86
N PRO A 160 -17.35 -1.72 -9.16
CA PRO A 160 -18.31 -2.60 -9.83
C PRO A 160 -19.43 -1.81 -10.52
N GLN A 161 -20.23 -2.52 -11.30
CA GLN A 161 -21.62 -2.12 -11.50
C GLN A 161 -22.35 -2.20 -10.15
N ASP A 162 -22.90 -1.07 -9.72
CA ASP A 162 -23.58 -0.90 -8.44
C ASP A 162 -24.97 -0.28 -8.66
N THR A 163 -25.74 -0.10 -7.59
CA THR A 163 -27.12 0.38 -7.59
C THR A 163 -27.22 1.80 -7.01
N GLU A 164 -28.24 2.56 -7.42
CA GLU A 164 -28.50 3.88 -6.81
C GLU A 164 -28.82 3.76 -5.31
N ASP A 165 -29.31 2.61 -4.84
CA ASP A 165 -29.58 2.34 -3.42
C ASP A 165 -28.31 2.39 -2.55
N ALA A 166 -27.12 2.26 -3.15
CA ALA A 166 -25.85 2.38 -2.42
C ALA A 166 -25.53 3.83 -2.00
N TYR A 167 -26.21 4.82 -2.58
CA TYR A 167 -25.93 6.25 -2.43
C TYR A 167 -27.00 6.97 -1.59
N ASN A 168 -26.59 8.10 -1.01
CA ASN A 168 -27.40 9.01 -0.22
C ASN A 168 -28.15 8.34 0.93
N ARG A 169 -27.48 7.44 1.65
CA ARG A 169 -28.12 6.57 2.65
C ARG A 169 -27.31 6.38 3.94
N PRO A 170 -27.91 5.81 4.99
CA PRO A 170 -29.36 5.81 5.23
C PRO A 170 -29.88 7.22 5.49
N LEU A 171 -31.09 7.55 5.01
CA LEU A 171 -31.76 8.82 5.31
C LEU A 171 -32.34 8.87 6.72
N SER A 172 -32.75 7.71 7.25
CA SER A 172 -33.28 7.55 8.60
C SER A 172 -33.06 6.11 9.10
N ARG A 173 -33.49 5.78 10.31
CA ARG A 173 -33.43 4.39 10.81
C ARG A 173 -34.35 3.43 10.05
N ASP A 174 -35.41 3.96 9.44
CA ASP A 174 -36.40 3.20 8.66
C ASP A 174 -35.99 3.07 7.18
N ASP A 175 -34.81 3.56 6.81
CA ASP A 175 -34.24 3.39 5.47
C ASP A 175 -33.64 1.98 5.34
N HIS A 176 -34.33 1.15 4.56
CA HIS A 176 -33.97 -0.24 4.30
C HIS A 176 -33.68 -0.51 2.80
N ALA A 177 -33.46 0.55 2.00
CA ALA A 177 -33.22 0.42 0.56
C ALA A 177 -31.94 -0.39 0.24
N TRP A 178 -30.96 -0.31 1.15
CA TRP A 178 -29.69 -1.00 1.05
C TRP A 178 -29.50 -2.07 2.12
N THR A 179 -29.14 -3.27 1.67
CA THR A 179 -28.73 -4.38 2.53
C THR A 179 -27.40 -4.94 2.02
N PRO A 180 -26.30 -4.90 2.81
CA PRO A 180 -24.96 -5.31 2.36
C PRO A 180 -24.86 -6.75 1.81
N TRP A 181 -25.70 -7.65 2.32
CA TRP A 181 -25.72 -9.07 1.96
C TRP A 181 -26.75 -9.43 0.88
N ASP A 182 -27.50 -8.46 0.36
CA ASP A 182 -28.44 -8.69 -0.73
C ASP A 182 -27.66 -8.90 -2.04
N LYS A 183 -27.51 -10.17 -2.40
CA LYS A 183 -26.81 -10.59 -3.62
C LYS A 183 -27.50 -10.11 -4.91
N SER A 184 -28.79 -9.75 -4.86
CA SER A 184 -29.53 -9.23 -6.03
C SER A 184 -29.04 -7.84 -6.46
N LYS A 185 -28.38 -7.09 -5.55
CA LYS A 185 -27.79 -5.78 -5.86
C LYS A 185 -26.53 -5.86 -6.73
N GLY A 186 -26.03 -7.06 -7.06
CA GLY A 186 -24.79 -7.23 -7.81
C GLY A 186 -23.59 -6.65 -7.05
N GLY A 187 -22.79 -5.78 -7.68
CA GLY A 187 -21.65 -5.16 -7.02
C GLY A 187 -20.44 -6.11 -6.91
N TYR A 188 -20.06 -6.41 -5.67
CA TYR A 188 -19.06 -7.42 -5.33
C TYR A 188 -19.64 -8.84 -5.21
N TRP A 189 -20.95 -9.00 -5.29
CA TRP A 189 -21.58 -10.31 -5.42
C TRP A 189 -21.52 -10.78 -6.87
N SER A 190 -20.86 -11.92 -7.11
CA SER A 190 -20.75 -12.53 -8.43
C SER A 190 -20.68 -14.05 -8.30
N GLU A 191 -21.34 -14.77 -9.22
CA GLU A 191 -21.31 -16.25 -9.24
C GLU A 191 -21.72 -16.88 -7.89
N GLY A 192 -22.62 -16.23 -7.14
CA GLY A 192 -23.10 -16.65 -5.82
C GLY A 192 -22.13 -16.40 -4.65
N LYS A 193 -20.92 -15.89 -4.92
CA LYS A 193 -19.85 -15.60 -3.95
C LYS A 193 -19.56 -14.10 -3.86
N HIS A 194 -18.91 -13.70 -2.78
CA HIS A 194 -18.34 -12.35 -2.70
C HIS A 194 -17.00 -12.29 -3.45
N TRP A 195 -16.66 -11.13 -4.01
CA TRP A 195 -15.42 -10.97 -4.77
C TRP A 195 -14.17 -11.30 -3.94
N SER A 196 -14.13 -10.95 -2.66
CA SER A 196 -13.01 -11.33 -1.77
C SER A 196 -12.81 -12.86 -1.69
N GLU A 197 -13.88 -13.64 -1.75
CA GLU A 197 -13.79 -15.11 -1.75
C GLU A 197 -13.22 -15.62 -3.07
N ILE A 198 -13.69 -15.07 -4.19
CA ILE A 198 -13.20 -15.40 -5.54
C ILE A 198 -11.70 -15.11 -5.63
N LEU A 199 -11.24 -13.96 -5.15
CA LEU A 199 -9.82 -13.60 -5.22
C LEU A 199 -8.94 -14.49 -4.33
N ALA A 200 -9.45 -14.90 -3.17
CA ALA A 200 -8.77 -15.87 -2.33
C ALA A 200 -8.72 -17.26 -3.01
N ASP A 201 -9.82 -17.71 -3.62
CA ASP A 201 -9.88 -18.97 -4.36
C ASP A 201 -8.85 -19.01 -5.51
N GLU A 202 -8.77 -17.94 -6.31
CA GLU A 202 -7.81 -17.84 -7.43
C GLU A 202 -6.36 -17.83 -6.94
N THR A 203 -6.08 -17.13 -5.83
CA THR A 203 -4.74 -17.07 -5.24
C THR A 203 -4.31 -18.43 -4.69
N ILE A 204 -5.20 -19.11 -3.96
CA ILE A 204 -4.97 -20.46 -3.43
C ILE A 204 -4.77 -21.46 -4.57
N SER A 205 -5.64 -21.42 -5.58
CA SER A 205 -5.56 -22.31 -6.76
C SER A 205 -4.25 -22.11 -7.51
N TYR A 206 -3.81 -20.87 -7.72
CA TYR A 206 -2.53 -20.59 -8.37
C TYR A 206 -1.33 -21.13 -7.57
N MET A 207 -1.37 -20.96 -6.25
CA MET A 207 -0.36 -21.48 -5.32
C MET A 207 -0.28 -23.01 -5.39
N GLU A 208 -1.41 -23.70 -5.31
CA GLU A 208 -1.48 -25.17 -5.35
C GLU A 208 -0.99 -25.73 -6.71
N GLN A 209 -1.38 -25.10 -7.82
CA GLN A 209 -0.93 -25.46 -9.17
C GLN A 209 0.58 -25.32 -9.37
N ASN A 210 1.23 -24.45 -8.58
CA ASN A 210 2.66 -24.16 -8.71
C ASN A 210 3.46 -24.57 -7.46
N ARG A 211 2.91 -25.39 -6.57
CA ARG A 211 3.56 -25.78 -5.31
C ARG A 211 4.93 -26.44 -5.52
N ASP A 212 5.07 -27.21 -6.61
CA ASP A 212 6.28 -27.96 -6.97
C ASP A 212 7.13 -27.20 -8.02
N SER A 213 6.83 -25.93 -8.27
CA SER A 213 7.55 -25.08 -9.23
C SER A 213 8.99 -24.82 -8.77
N LYS A 214 9.95 -24.98 -9.67
CA LYS A 214 11.35 -24.56 -9.44
C LYS A 214 11.56 -23.04 -9.60
N GLU A 215 10.61 -22.36 -10.24
CA GLU A 215 10.60 -20.91 -10.37
C GLU A 215 9.80 -20.29 -9.22
N PRO A 216 10.29 -19.21 -8.58
CA PRO A 216 9.57 -18.53 -7.51
C PRO A 216 8.32 -17.81 -8.04
N LEU A 217 7.32 -17.63 -7.17
CA LEU A 217 6.06 -16.99 -7.51
C LEU A 217 6.01 -15.54 -7.07
N PHE A 218 5.55 -14.64 -7.94
CA PHE A 218 5.12 -13.31 -7.58
C PHE A 218 3.60 -13.23 -7.71
N MET A 219 2.91 -13.26 -6.57
CA MET A 219 1.45 -13.27 -6.49
C MET A 219 0.96 -11.89 -6.04
N PHE A 220 0.37 -11.14 -6.97
CA PHE A 220 -0.31 -9.87 -6.71
C PHE A 220 -1.79 -10.13 -6.48
N CYS A 221 -2.18 -10.30 -5.22
CA CYS A 221 -3.58 -10.48 -4.81
C CYS A 221 -4.14 -9.13 -4.38
N SER A 222 -4.97 -8.50 -5.24
CA SER A 222 -5.51 -7.17 -4.98
C SER A 222 -7.00 -7.18 -4.68
N PHE A 223 -7.35 -7.04 -3.40
CA PHE A 223 -8.73 -6.96 -2.96
C PHE A 223 -9.33 -5.58 -3.25
N ASN A 224 -10.61 -5.58 -3.60
CA ASN A 224 -11.43 -4.36 -3.63
C ASN A 224 -11.97 -4.00 -2.25
N ALA A 225 -12.03 -4.95 -1.31
CA ALA A 225 -12.40 -4.63 0.05
C ALA A 225 -11.31 -3.76 0.71
N PRO A 226 -11.67 -2.78 1.57
CA PRO A 226 -13.03 -2.39 1.96
C PRO A 226 -13.72 -1.25 1.16
N HIS A 227 -13.33 -1.01 -0.10
CA HIS A 227 -13.99 -0.04 -0.99
C HIS A 227 -15.49 -0.29 -1.13
N ASP A 228 -16.26 0.77 -1.40
CA ASP A 228 -17.70 0.67 -1.63
C ASP A 228 -18.05 0.11 -3.04
N PRO A 229 -19.25 -0.45 -3.26
CA PRO A 229 -20.35 -0.65 -2.32
C PRO A 229 -19.96 -1.57 -1.17
N ARG A 230 -20.19 -1.12 0.07
CA ARG A 230 -19.77 -1.85 1.29
C ARG A 230 -20.68 -3.06 1.51
N GLN A 231 -20.42 -4.12 0.75
CA GLN A 231 -21.15 -5.38 0.75
C GLN A 231 -20.38 -6.43 1.53
N SER A 232 -21.07 -7.23 2.33
CA SER A 232 -20.47 -8.29 3.14
C SER A 232 -21.54 -9.33 3.45
N PRO A 233 -21.17 -10.60 3.68
CA PRO A 233 -22.13 -11.59 4.15
C PRO A 233 -22.77 -11.17 5.48
N GLU A 234 -24.01 -11.58 5.69
CA GLU A 234 -24.85 -11.14 6.82
C GLU A 234 -24.20 -11.45 8.17
N GLU A 235 -23.56 -12.61 8.28
CA GLU A 235 -22.91 -13.05 9.51
C GLU A 235 -21.80 -12.10 9.97
N TYR A 236 -21.13 -11.39 9.05
CA TYR A 236 -20.10 -10.41 9.40
C TYR A 236 -20.71 -9.07 9.79
N VAL A 237 -21.82 -8.65 9.16
CA VAL A 237 -22.49 -7.41 9.54
C VAL A 237 -23.12 -7.54 10.93
N ASN A 238 -23.67 -8.72 11.25
CA ASN A 238 -24.27 -9.02 12.55
C ASN A 238 -23.27 -9.08 13.71
N MET A 239 -21.95 -9.09 13.44
CA MET A 239 -20.91 -8.95 14.48
C MET A 239 -20.85 -7.52 15.05
N TYR A 240 -21.41 -6.55 14.35
CA TYR A 240 -21.31 -5.13 14.68
C TYR A 240 -22.69 -4.56 14.99
N ASP A 241 -22.89 -4.10 16.21
CA ASP A 241 -24.09 -3.37 16.61
C ASP A 241 -23.92 -1.88 16.24
N VAL A 242 -24.73 -1.40 15.28
CA VAL A 242 -24.62 -0.02 14.76
C VAL A 242 -24.72 1.05 15.84
N ASP A 243 -25.45 0.79 16.93
CA ASP A 243 -25.62 1.75 18.01
C ASP A 243 -24.43 1.80 18.97
N LYS A 244 -23.54 0.79 18.92
CA LYS A 244 -22.30 0.72 19.69
C LYS A 244 -21.08 1.22 18.93
N ILE A 245 -21.18 1.39 17.61
CA ILE A 245 -20.07 1.91 16.80
C ILE A 245 -19.78 3.36 17.19
N SER A 246 -18.51 3.59 17.54
CA SER A 246 -18.00 4.93 17.87
C SER A 246 -17.94 5.80 16.62
N LEU A 247 -18.30 7.08 16.77
CA LEU A 247 -18.00 8.07 15.73
C LEU A 247 -16.54 8.50 15.87
N PRO A 248 -15.89 8.90 14.76
CA PRO A 248 -14.60 9.58 14.80
C PRO A 248 -14.62 10.76 15.76
N GLY A 249 -13.56 10.95 16.56
CA GLY A 249 -13.47 12.06 17.52
C GLY A 249 -13.51 13.44 16.86
N ASN A 250 -13.17 13.53 15.58
CA ASN A 250 -13.26 14.72 14.74
C ASN A 250 -14.41 14.65 13.71
N PHE A 251 -15.45 13.86 14.00
CA PHE A 251 -16.67 13.85 13.21
C PHE A 251 -17.30 15.25 13.16
N MET A 252 -17.76 15.64 11.97
CA MET A 252 -18.60 16.81 11.77
C MET A 252 -19.63 16.55 10.67
N PRO A 253 -20.80 17.21 10.69
CA PRO A 253 -21.82 16.98 9.66
C PRO A 253 -21.40 17.47 8.25
N ILE A 254 -20.49 18.44 8.17
CA ILE A 254 -19.96 18.96 6.91
C ILE A 254 -18.58 19.59 7.16
N HIS A 255 -17.61 19.32 6.30
CA HIS A 255 -16.34 20.04 6.33
C HIS A 255 -16.54 21.48 5.83
N PRO A 256 -16.07 22.52 6.53
CA PRO A 256 -16.31 23.91 6.14
C PRO A 256 -15.64 24.32 4.82
N LEU A 257 -14.64 23.56 4.35
CA LEU A 257 -13.87 23.85 3.13
C LEU A 257 -13.98 22.72 2.08
N CYS A 258 -14.99 21.84 2.15
CA CYS A 258 -15.06 20.68 1.25
C CYS A 258 -15.09 21.07 -0.23
N GLU A 259 -15.76 22.17 -0.59
CA GLU A 259 -15.88 22.60 -1.99
C GLU A 259 -14.55 23.18 -2.51
N GLU A 260 -13.85 23.99 -1.71
CA GLU A 260 -12.53 24.55 -2.05
C GLU A 260 -11.45 23.47 -2.11
N MET A 261 -11.57 22.44 -1.29
CA MET A 261 -10.73 21.24 -1.36
C MET A 261 -10.99 20.40 -2.62
N LYS A 262 -12.08 20.65 -3.36
CA LYS A 262 -12.60 19.75 -4.42
C LYS A 262 -12.95 18.36 -3.88
N SER A 263 -13.44 18.34 -2.64
CA SER A 263 -13.84 17.17 -1.84
C SER A 263 -15.30 17.27 -1.41
N GLY A 264 -16.10 18.02 -2.17
CA GLY A 264 -17.47 18.37 -1.86
C GLY A 264 -18.51 17.41 -2.44
N LYS A 265 -19.77 17.84 -2.42
CA LYS A 265 -20.95 16.98 -2.65
C LYS A 265 -21.01 16.31 -4.03
N VAL A 266 -20.30 16.86 -5.01
CA VAL A 266 -20.25 16.34 -6.38
C VAL A 266 -19.32 15.13 -6.52
N LEU A 267 -18.42 14.90 -5.55
CA LEU A 267 -17.59 13.70 -5.55
C LEU A 267 -18.44 12.46 -5.25
N ARG A 268 -18.15 11.40 -6.00
CA ARG A 268 -18.87 10.12 -5.90
C ARG A 268 -18.84 9.55 -4.48
N ASP A 269 -17.67 9.49 -3.85
CA ASP A 269 -17.50 8.98 -2.48
C ASP A 269 -18.35 9.77 -1.47
N GLU A 270 -18.45 11.09 -1.69
CA GLU A 270 -19.23 11.97 -0.84
C GLU A 270 -20.74 11.78 -1.01
N ARG A 271 -21.21 11.23 -2.14
CA ARG A 271 -22.63 10.92 -2.35
C ARG A 271 -23.10 9.68 -1.60
N LEU A 272 -22.23 8.94 -0.91
CA LEU A 272 -22.63 7.69 -0.24
C LEU A 272 -23.62 7.90 0.92
N ALA A 273 -23.48 8.99 1.69
CA ALA A 273 -24.41 9.37 2.76
C ALA A 273 -25.10 10.73 2.47
N PRO A 274 -26.18 11.08 3.19
CA PRO A 274 -26.81 12.39 3.07
C PRO A 274 -25.91 13.56 3.50
N PHE A 275 -26.21 14.75 2.98
CA PHE A 275 -25.68 16.03 3.46
C PHE A 275 -26.79 16.86 4.13
N PRO A 276 -26.55 17.45 5.32
CA PRO A 276 -25.40 17.21 6.20
C PRO A 276 -25.37 15.76 6.70
N ARG A 277 -24.17 15.25 7.02
CA ARG A 277 -23.99 13.90 7.54
C ARG A 277 -24.72 13.76 8.87
N THR A 278 -25.44 12.66 9.06
CA THR A 278 -26.03 12.31 10.35
C THR A 278 -25.12 11.33 11.09
N SER A 279 -25.14 11.38 12.43
CA SER A 279 -24.43 10.41 13.26
C SER A 279 -24.82 8.97 12.93
N TYR A 280 -26.11 8.72 12.67
CA TYR A 280 -26.59 7.38 12.31
C TYR A 280 -26.04 6.93 10.95
N ALA A 281 -26.06 7.78 9.92
CA ALA A 281 -25.57 7.40 8.61
C ALA A 281 -24.07 7.07 8.62
N VAL A 282 -23.27 7.85 9.36
CA VAL A 282 -21.83 7.57 9.52
C VAL A 282 -21.60 6.26 10.28
N ARG A 283 -22.30 6.02 11.40
CA ARG A 283 -22.21 4.74 12.11
C ARG A 283 -22.60 3.56 11.23
N LYS A 284 -23.63 3.70 10.41
CA LYS A 284 -24.07 2.65 9.48
C LYS A 284 -22.99 2.33 8.46
N HIS A 285 -22.35 3.34 7.87
CA HIS A 285 -21.23 3.11 6.95
C HIS A 285 -20.00 2.52 7.64
N LEU A 286 -19.69 2.93 8.88
CA LEU A 286 -18.62 2.34 9.68
C LEU A 286 -18.90 0.87 10.00
N GLN A 287 -20.13 0.53 10.41
CA GLN A 287 -20.56 -0.86 10.61
C GLN A 287 -20.28 -1.73 9.37
N GLU A 288 -20.69 -1.25 8.20
CA GLU A 288 -20.49 -1.96 6.93
C GLU A 288 -19.02 -2.04 6.52
N TYR A 289 -18.25 -0.98 6.78
CA TYR A 289 -16.82 -0.93 6.52
C TYR A 289 -16.06 -1.93 7.41
N TYR A 290 -16.37 -1.99 8.70
CA TYR A 290 -15.77 -2.93 9.64
C TYR A 290 -16.16 -4.38 9.32
N ALA A 291 -17.42 -4.62 8.97
CA ALA A 291 -17.88 -5.94 8.52
C ALA A 291 -17.13 -6.43 7.27
N LEU A 292 -16.90 -5.53 6.30
CA LEU A 292 -16.16 -5.86 5.08
C LEU A 292 -14.67 -6.13 5.36
N ILE A 293 -14.07 -5.40 6.30
CA ILE A 293 -12.70 -5.69 6.77
C ILE A 293 -12.64 -7.06 7.46
N THR A 294 -13.61 -7.41 8.32
CA THR A 294 -13.65 -8.74 8.95
C THR A 294 -13.87 -9.87 7.95
N HIS A 295 -14.70 -9.65 6.93
CA HIS A 295 -14.86 -10.64 5.85
C HIS A 295 -13.56 -10.82 5.06
N LEU A 296 -12.90 -9.71 4.69
CA LEU A 296 -11.59 -9.72 4.05
C LEU A 296 -10.55 -10.44 4.90
N ASP A 297 -10.51 -10.18 6.21
CA ASP A 297 -9.63 -10.84 7.18
C ASP A 297 -9.77 -12.36 7.10
N ALA A 298 -11.00 -12.88 7.09
CA ALA A 298 -11.25 -14.30 6.95
C ALA A 298 -10.70 -14.86 5.62
N GLN A 299 -10.84 -14.13 4.52
CA GLN A 299 -10.31 -14.55 3.22
C GLN A 299 -8.77 -14.54 3.18
N VAL A 300 -8.14 -13.55 3.80
CA VAL A 300 -6.68 -13.54 3.98
C VAL A 300 -6.24 -14.72 4.86
N GLY A 301 -6.98 -15.04 5.92
CA GLY A 301 -6.75 -16.22 6.74
C GLY A 301 -6.72 -17.52 5.93
N ARG A 302 -7.63 -17.68 4.96
CA ARG A 302 -7.65 -18.83 4.03
C ARG A 302 -6.37 -18.90 3.18
N ILE A 303 -5.92 -17.77 2.62
CA ILE A 303 -4.68 -17.72 1.83
C ILE A 303 -3.46 -18.08 2.69
N LEU A 304 -3.36 -17.53 3.91
CA LEU A 304 -2.26 -17.80 4.83
C LEU A 304 -2.24 -19.25 5.32
N GLU A 305 -3.41 -19.87 5.47
CA GLU A 305 -3.53 -21.30 5.77
C GLU A 305 -3.08 -22.16 4.59
N ALA A 306 -3.50 -21.82 3.35
CA ALA A 306 -3.03 -22.51 2.16
C ALA A 306 -1.51 -22.43 1.98
N LEU A 307 -0.91 -21.26 2.25
CA LEU A 307 0.54 -21.06 2.21
C LEU A 307 1.27 -22.02 3.17
N ARG A 308 0.73 -22.21 4.38
CA ARG A 308 1.26 -23.15 5.38
C ARG A 308 1.06 -24.60 4.96
N LYS A 309 -0.14 -24.98 4.49
CA LYS A 309 -0.46 -26.34 4.05
C LYS A 309 0.38 -26.79 2.86
N ASN A 310 0.74 -25.87 1.97
CA ASN A 310 1.62 -26.12 0.82
C ASN A 310 3.12 -26.03 1.17
N GLY A 311 3.49 -25.79 2.44
CA GLY A 311 4.89 -25.70 2.87
C GLY A 311 5.66 -24.49 2.34
N MET A 312 4.95 -23.47 1.85
CA MET A 312 5.53 -22.28 1.22
C MET A 312 5.76 -21.13 2.21
N ASP A 313 5.21 -21.22 3.41
CA ASP A 313 5.19 -20.15 4.42
C ASP A 313 6.59 -19.70 4.85
N LYS A 314 7.56 -20.63 4.95
CA LYS A 314 8.94 -20.31 5.36
C LYS A 314 9.76 -19.60 4.29
N ASN A 315 9.40 -19.77 3.01
CA ASN A 315 10.12 -19.21 1.87
C ASN A 315 9.29 -18.16 1.10
N THR A 316 8.39 -17.46 1.79
CA THR A 316 7.55 -16.41 1.17
C THR A 316 7.70 -15.09 1.91
N LEU A 317 8.03 -14.03 1.17
CA LEU A 317 7.83 -12.65 1.61
C LEU A 317 6.36 -12.29 1.44
N ILE A 318 5.70 -11.89 2.52
CA ILE A 318 4.33 -11.39 2.48
C ILE A 318 4.39 -9.88 2.70
N VAL A 319 3.84 -9.11 1.76
CA VAL A 319 3.68 -7.67 1.89
C VAL A 319 2.19 -7.37 1.99
N PHE A 320 1.78 -6.69 3.06
CA PHE A 320 0.40 -6.21 3.24
C PHE A 320 0.39 -4.69 3.16
N ALA A 321 -0.47 -4.12 2.30
CA ALA A 321 -0.61 -2.68 2.17
C ALA A 321 -1.98 -2.26 1.62
N ALA A 322 -2.29 -0.97 1.71
CA ALA A 322 -3.47 -0.35 1.09
C ALA A 322 -3.10 0.73 0.08
N ASP A 323 -3.91 0.93 -0.97
CA ASP A 323 -3.63 1.92 -2.02
C ASP A 323 -3.86 3.37 -1.61
N ASN A 324 -4.77 3.62 -0.67
CA ASN A 324 -5.04 4.90 -0.05
C ASN A 324 -5.87 4.72 1.23
N GLY A 325 -5.95 5.76 2.06
CA GLY A 325 -6.85 5.80 3.20
C GLY A 325 -8.28 6.14 2.78
N LEU A 326 -9.18 6.29 3.77
CA LEU A 326 -10.58 6.65 3.59
C LEU A 326 -11.10 7.42 4.82
N ALA A 327 -11.87 8.50 4.61
CA ALA A 327 -12.28 9.40 5.68
C ALA A 327 -13.39 8.85 6.58
N MET A 328 -14.37 8.11 6.07
CA MET A 328 -15.40 7.43 6.88
C MET A 328 -16.05 8.28 8.00
N GLY A 329 -16.27 9.58 7.75
CA GLY A 329 -16.88 10.53 8.68
C GLY A 329 -15.90 11.44 9.41
N HIS A 330 -14.60 11.14 9.38
CA HIS A 330 -13.55 12.05 9.84
C HIS A 330 -13.63 13.37 9.07
N HIS A 331 -13.56 14.50 9.80
CA HIS A 331 -13.66 15.83 9.22
C HIS A 331 -14.92 16.07 8.39
N GLY A 332 -15.97 15.25 8.55
CA GLY A 332 -17.22 15.35 7.77
C GLY A 332 -17.11 14.91 6.31
N LEU A 333 -16.00 14.26 5.96
CA LEU A 333 -15.74 13.66 4.65
C LEU A 333 -16.03 12.16 4.70
N LEU A 334 -16.34 11.55 3.56
CA LEU A 334 -16.43 10.09 3.42
C LEU A 334 -15.31 9.50 2.57
N GLY A 335 -14.88 10.24 1.55
CA GLY A 335 -13.92 9.78 0.56
C GLY A 335 -12.47 9.88 0.99
N LYS A 336 -11.60 9.76 -0.02
CA LYS A 336 -10.13 9.72 0.10
C LYS A 336 -9.45 11.01 -0.37
N GLN A 337 -10.22 11.97 -0.87
CA GLN A 337 -9.73 13.17 -1.56
C GLN A 337 -9.36 14.28 -0.57
N SER A 338 -8.55 14.01 0.45
CA SER A 338 -8.05 15.03 1.38
C SER A 338 -6.59 14.79 1.73
N MET A 339 -5.93 15.74 2.38
CA MET A 339 -4.54 15.59 2.85
C MET A 339 -4.42 15.25 4.35
N TYR A 340 -5.54 15.01 5.02
CA TYR A 340 -5.56 14.48 6.38
C TYR A 340 -5.07 13.03 6.41
N ASP A 341 -4.49 12.60 7.53
CA ASP A 341 -3.88 11.28 7.70
C ASP A 341 -4.85 10.14 7.37
N HIS A 342 -6.13 10.26 7.71
CA HIS A 342 -7.14 9.27 7.35
C HIS A 342 -7.27 9.02 5.83
N SER A 343 -6.85 9.97 4.98
CA SER A 343 -6.89 9.85 3.51
C SER A 343 -5.55 9.47 2.90
N VAL A 344 -4.44 10.06 3.37
CA VAL A 344 -3.12 9.91 2.73
C VAL A 344 -2.19 8.93 3.45
N LYS A 345 -2.53 8.49 4.65
CA LYS A 345 -1.75 7.51 5.41
C LYS A 345 -2.37 6.13 5.28
N VAL A 346 -1.52 5.12 5.10
CA VAL A 346 -1.95 3.74 4.82
C VAL A 346 -1.19 2.71 5.65
N PRO A 347 -1.75 1.52 5.88
CA PRO A 347 -0.99 0.40 6.43
C PRO A 347 0.09 -0.08 5.45
N LEU A 348 1.24 -0.47 5.98
CA LEU A 348 2.30 -1.19 5.26
C LEU A 348 3.06 -2.11 6.22
N ALA A 349 3.09 -3.39 5.90
CA ALA A 349 3.81 -4.41 6.67
C ALA A 349 4.54 -5.40 5.77
N PHE A 350 5.72 -5.84 6.22
CA PHE A 350 6.54 -6.88 5.60
C PHE A 350 6.71 -8.04 6.57
N CYS A 351 6.34 -9.24 6.14
CA CYS A 351 6.31 -10.44 6.97
C CYS A 351 7.03 -11.60 6.27
N GLY A 352 7.62 -12.51 7.04
CA GLY A 352 8.39 -13.64 6.51
C GLY A 352 9.88 -13.32 6.30
N LEU A 353 10.60 -14.22 5.61
CA LEU A 353 12.04 -14.14 5.30
C LEU A 353 12.97 -13.79 6.47
N ASN A 354 12.64 -14.25 7.67
CA ASN A 354 13.38 -13.94 8.91
C ASN A 354 13.51 -12.43 9.21
N LEU A 355 12.57 -11.62 8.71
CA LEU A 355 12.42 -10.25 9.20
C LEU A 355 12.10 -10.25 10.70
N PRO A 356 12.44 -9.17 11.42
CA PRO A 356 12.03 -9.01 12.81
C PRO A 356 10.50 -9.13 12.96
N LYS A 357 10.05 -9.60 14.12
CA LYS A 357 8.63 -9.87 14.38
C LYS A 357 8.08 -8.90 15.42
N GLY A 358 6.87 -8.40 15.20
CA GLY A 358 6.15 -7.53 16.13
C GLY A 358 6.76 -6.14 16.27
N GLU A 359 7.61 -5.72 15.33
CA GLU A 359 8.28 -4.43 15.42
C GLU A 359 7.61 -3.35 14.57
N VAL A 360 7.69 -2.11 15.07
CA VAL A 360 7.18 -0.92 14.40
C VAL A 360 8.34 -0.05 13.94
N ARG A 361 8.22 0.55 12.75
CA ARG A 361 9.14 1.52 12.17
C ARG A 361 8.42 2.85 12.03
N ASN A 362 8.95 3.90 12.64
CA ASN A 362 8.38 5.24 12.59
C ASN A 362 9.03 6.15 11.53
N GLN A 363 9.98 5.61 10.76
CA GLN A 363 10.58 6.30 9.63
C GLN A 363 9.53 6.63 8.57
N LEU A 364 9.64 7.81 7.97
CA LEU A 364 8.79 8.24 6.86
C LEU A 364 9.02 7.37 5.63
N VAL A 365 7.95 6.76 5.14
CA VAL A 365 7.95 5.95 3.91
C VAL A 365 6.82 6.34 2.98
N TYR A 366 7.07 6.26 1.67
CA TYR A 366 5.98 6.22 0.70
C TYR A 366 5.54 4.78 0.52
N LEU A 367 4.26 4.55 0.26
CA LEU A 367 3.73 3.21 -0.05
C LEU A 367 4.59 2.51 -1.12
N GLN A 368 4.93 3.23 -2.18
CA GLN A 368 5.64 2.69 -3.34
C GLN A 368 7.11 2.34 -3.09
N ASP A 369 7.69 2.77 -1.96
CA ASP A 369 8.99 2.27 -1.51
C ASP A 369 9.01 0.75 -1.33
N LEU A 370 7.83 0.13 -1.18
CA LEU A 370 7.73 -1.31 -1.08
C LEU A 370 8.33 -2.02 -2.30
N VAL A 371 8.29 -1.41 -3.49
CA VAL A 371 8.79 -2.03 -4.73
C VAL A 371 10.31 -2.21 -4.71
N PRO A 372 11.12 -1.15 -4.58
CA PRO A 372 12.57 -1.31 -4.43
C PRO A 372 12.95 -2.09 -3.16
N THR A 373 12.12 -2.05 -2.11
CA THR A 373 12.32 -2.86 -0.91
C THR A 373 12.16 -4.36 -1.18
N VAL A 374 11.12 -4.77 -1.90
CA VAL A 374 10.92 -6.16 -2.32
C VAL A 374 12.11 -6.62 -3.15
N TYR A 375 12.57 -5.81 -4.11
CA TYR A 375 13.75 -6.14 -4.91
C TYR A 375 14.97 -6.46 -4.05
N ASP A 376 15.30 -5.61 -3.08
CA ASP A 376 16.44 -5.86 -2.19
C ASP A 376 16.25 -7.06 -1.26
N LEU A 377 15.04 -7.30 -0.77
CA LEU A 377 14.76 -8.44 0.10
C LEU A 377 14.86 -9.78 -0.63
N VAL A 378 14.59 -9.80 -1.94
CA VAL A 378 14.58 -11.03 -2.75
C VAL A 378 15.74 -11.11 -3.76
N GLY A 379 16.70 -10.18 -3.68
CA GLY A 379 17.94 -10.21 -4.45
C GLY A 379 17.77 -9.89 -5.95
N ILE A 380 16.90 -8.93 -6.27
CA ILE A 380 16.69 -8.42 -7.63
C ILE A 380 17.47 -7.12 -7.81
N GLU A 381 18.17 -6.99 -8.94
CA GLU A 381 18.81 -5.74 -9.33
C GLU A 381 17.75 -4.68 -9.62
N LYS A 382 17.82 -3.55 -8.91
CA LYS A 382 16.84 -2.48 -9.04
C LYS A 382 17.02 -1.73 -10.36
N PRO A 383 15.95 -1.49 -11.13
CA PRO A 383 15.99 -0.56 -12.24
C PRO A 383 16.42 0.86 -11.81
N THR A 384 17.10 1.58 -12.69
CA THR A 384 17.63 2.93 -12.41
C THR A 384 16.58 4.04 -12.50
N HIS A 385 15.39 3.76 -13.05
CA HIS A 385 14.33 4.75 -13.25
C HIS A 385 13.45 4.97 -12.00
N LEU A 386 13.64 4.18 -10.94
CA LEU A 386 12.80 4.25 -9.74
C LEU A 386 13.03 5.55 -8.98
N ASP A 387 11.97 6.30 -8.73
CA ASP A 387 12.00 7.50 -7.88
C ASP A 387 11.97 7.12 -6.38
N PHE A 388 11.42 5.94 -6.05
CA PHE A 388 11.24 5.45 -4.69
C PHE A 388 12.48 4.74 -4.12
N ILE A 389 12.58 4.68 -2.79
CA ILE A 389 13.80 4.27 -2.09
C ILE A 389 13.54 3.00 -1.27
N SER A 390 14.40 1.99 -1.45
CA SER A 390 14.33 0.76 -0.66
C SER A 390 14.49 1.03 0.84
N GLN A 391 13.63 0.40 1.63
CA GLN A 391 13.62 0.45 3.10
C GLN A 391 14.16 -0.85 3.72
N ALA A 392 14.78 -1.73 2.92
CA ALA A 392 15.23 -3.05 3.37
C ALA A 392 16.19 -2.98 4.58
N ASP A 393 17.06 -1.96 4.61
CA ASP A 393 17.97 -1.73 5.73
C ASP A 393 17.23 -1.28 7.00
N ILE A 394 16.20 -0.44 6.87
CA ILE A 394 15.37 0.00 8.01
C ILE A 394 14.54 -1.16 8.54
N LEU A 395 14.02 -2.02 7.67
CA LEU A 395 13.31 -3.24 8.06
C LEU A 395 14.19 -4.14 8.94
N LYS A 396 15.44 -4.36 8.52
CA LYS A 396 16.42 -5.20 9.25
C LYS A 396 16.98 -4.53 10.51
N HIS A 397 17.05 -3.19 10.54
CA HIS A 397 17.73 -2.45 11.59
C HIS A 397 16.91 -1.23 12.06
N SER A 398 16.21 -1.41 13.19
CA SER A 398 15.29 -0.40 13.76
C SER A 398 15.91 0.97 14.08
N LYS A 399 17.22 1.03 14.33
CA LYS A 399 17.94 2.27 14.69
C LYS A 399 18.33 3.14 13.49
N LYS A 400 18.07 2.73 12.26
CA LYS A 400 18.37 3.53 11.07
C LYS A 400 17.46 4.76 11.03
N LYS A 401 18.00 5.90 10.63
CA LYS A 401 17.21 7.13 10.41
C LYS A 401 16.35 6.97 9.17
N SER A 402 15.29 7.78 9.05
CA SER A 402 14.54 7.84 7.79
C SER A 402 15.46 8.30 6.66
N LEU A 403 15.24 7.74 5.47
CA LEU A 403 15.97 8.09 4.24
C LEU A 403 15.41 9.37 3.60
N ARG A 404 14.28 9.87 4.10
CA ARG A 404 13.64 11.11 3.66
C ARG A 404 13.32 11.99 4.87
N GLU A 405 13.42 13.30 4.66
CA GLU A 405 13.16 14.28 5.70
C GLU A 405 11.67 14.64 5.80
N VAL A 406 10.98 14.59 4.67
CA VAL A 406 9.55 14.88 4.57
C VAL A 406 8.86 13.92 3.60
N ALA A 407 7.55 13.74 3.78
CA ALA A 407 6.63 13.18 2.80
C ALA A 407 5.76 14.30 2.22
N TYR A 408 5.43 14.19 0.94
CA TYR A 408 4.67 15.14 0.16
C TYR A 408 3.49 14.43 -0.52
N ALA A 409 2.35 15.10 -0.60
CA ALA A 409 1.21 14.64 -1.37
C ALA A 409 0.44 15.80 -2.00
N ALA A 410 -0.28 15.51 -3.08
CA ALA A 410 -1.13 16.47 -3.77
C ALA A 410 -2.42 15.82 -4.28
N TYR A 411 -3.48 16.62 -4.35
CA TYR A 411 -4.72 16.25 -5.00
C TYR A 411 -5.11 17.28 -6.06
N LEU A 412 -5.38 16.78 -7.26
CA LEU A 412 -5.59 17.54 -8.51
C LEU A 412 -4.46 18.54 -8.80
N GLN A 413 -4.43 19.13 -9.99
CA GLN A 413 -3.32 20.04 -10.37
C GLN A 413 -3.28 21.33 -9.53
N ASP A 414 -4.35 21.73 -8.86
CA ASP A 414 -4.44 23.01 -8.16
C ASP A 414 -5.23 22.96 -6.83
N ALA A 415 -5.80 21.81 -6.44
CA ALA A 415 -6.79 21.78 -5.35
C ALA A 415 -6.19 21.72 -3.93
N GLN A 416 -5.20 20.85 -3.68
CA GLN A 416 -4.66 20.62 -2.33
C GLN A 416 -3.24 20.08 -2.34
N ARG A 417 -2.35 20.52 -1.43
CA ARG A 417 -0.95 20.06 -1.23
C ARG A 417 -0.70 19.81 0.25
N MET A 418 0.14 18.84 0.60
CA MET A 418 0.71 18.74 1.95
C MET A 418 2.20 18.40 1.93
N VAL A 419 2.84 18.74 3.04
CA VAL A 419 4.18 18.26 3.39
C VAL A 419 4.22 17.92 4.89
N THR A 420 4.85 16.81 5.26
CA THR A 420 5.00 16.42 6.67
C THR A 420 6.37 15.84 6.95
N ASP A 421 6.95 16.17 8.11
CA ASP A 421 8.16 15.51 8.64
C ASP A 421 7.86 14.34 9.60
N GLY A 422 6.59 13.91 9.65
CA GLY A 422 6.10 12.84 10.52
C GLY A 422 5.71 13.32 11.92
N ARG A 423 6.07 14.54 12.31
CA ARG A 423 5.59 15.20 13.53
C ARG A 423 4.72 16.40 13.22
N TYR A 424 5.14 17.25 12.28
CA TYR A 424 4.36 18.40 11.84
C TYR A 424 3.90 18.20 10.40
N LYS A 425 2.70 18.68 10.09
CA LYS A 425 2.15 18.68 8.73
C LYS A 425 1.69 20.07 8.35
N LEU A 426 2.13 20.55 7.19
CA LEU A 426 1.63 21.75 6.55
C LEU A 426 0.69 21.35 5.41
N TYR A 427 -0.51 21.90 5.39
CA TYR A 427 -1.57 21.55 4.45
C TYR A 427 -2.11 22.83 3.78
N PHE A 428 -2.03 22.88 2.46
CA PHE A 428 -2.47 23.98 1.62
C PHE A 428 -3.79 23.66 0.92
N ILE A 429 -4.72 24.61 0.96
CA ILE A 429 -5.98 24.59 0.21
C ILE A 429 -6.04 25.86 -0.65
N PRO A 430 -5.36 25.88 -1.82
CA PRO A 430 -5.23 27.04 -2.70
C PRO A 430 -6.52 27.78 -3.03
N HIS A 431 -7.60 27.08 -3.37
CA HIS A 431 -8.88 27.72 -3.71
C HIS A 431 -9.51 28.48 -2.53
N ALA A 432 -9.18 28.09 -1.28
CA ALA A 432 -9.60 28.80 -0.07
C ALA A 432 -8.57 29.86 0.38
N LYS A 433 -7.38 29.90 -0.25
CA LYS A 433 -6.19 30.61 0.27
C LYS A 433 -5.93 30.29 1.74
N LYS A 434 -6.07 29.02 2.12
CA LYS A 434 -5.86 28.54 3.49
C LYS A 434 -4.62 27.66 3.61
N VAL A 435 -3.87 27.90 4.68
CA VAL A 435 -2.76 27.06 5.11
C VAL A 435 -3.05 26.62 6.54
N LEU A 436 -2.90 25.32 6.79
CA LEU A 436 -3.08 24.69 8.09
C LEU A 436 -1.75 24.06 8.51
N LEU A 437 -1.43 24.15 9.80
CA LEU A 437 -0.29 23.46 10.41
C LEU A 437 -0.80 22.60 11.56
N PHE A 438 -0.45 21.32 11.56
CA PHE A 438 -0.80 20.39 12.63
C PHE A 438 0.46 19.81 13.28
N GLU A 439 0.39 19.51 14.58
CA GLU A 439 1.37 18.68 15.29
C GLU A 439 0.74 17.31 15.54
N LEU A 440 1.09 16.32 14.73
CA LEU A 440 0.41 15.02 14.64
C LEU A 440 0.54 14.16 15.90
N GLU A 441 1.56 14.39 16.73
CA GLU A 441 1.75 13.62 17.97
C GLU A 441 0.79 14.08 19.08
N SER A 442 0.59 15.39 19.23
CA SER A 442 -0.29 15.98 20.26
C SER A 442 -1.73 16.19 19.76
N ASP A 443 -1.91 16.23 18.44
CA ASP A 443 -3.18 16.40 17.73
C ASP A 443 -3.29 15.36 16.58
N PRO A 444 -3.42 14.06 16.89
CA PRO A 444 -3.46 13.00 15.88
C PRO A 444 -4.72 13.03 15.00
N LEU A 445 -5.75 13.77 15.41
CA LEU A 445 -6.98 13.98 14.64
C LEU A 445 -6.95 15.26 13.80
N GLU A 446 -5.84 16.00 13.81
CA GLU A 446 -5.61 17.20 12.98
C GLU A 446 -6.70 18.27 13.14
N MET A 447 -7.13 18.52 14.37
CA MET A 447 -8.22 19.45 14.67
C MET A 447 -7.74 20.86 14.99
N LYS A 448 -6.49 21.02 15.43
CA LYS A 448 -5.95 22.29 15.92
C LYS A 448 -4.97 22.89 14.92
N ASN A 449 -5.44 23.87 14.16
CA ASN A 449 -4.57 24.65 13.29
C ASN A 449 -3.61 25.54 14.12
N LEU A 450 -2.31 25.34 13.93
CA LEU A 450 -1.20 26.07 14.55
C LEU A 450 -0.60 27.14 13.62
N PHE A 451 -1.07 27.23 12.37
CA PHE A 451 -0.54 28.17 11.40
C PHE A 451 -0.87 29.62 11.79
N GLY A 452 0.10 30.54 11.63
CA GLY A 452 -0.01 31.94 12.03
C GLY A 452 0.51 32.23 13.45
N ASP A 453 0.73 31.22 14.28
CA ASP A 453 1.40 31.38 15.57
C ASP A 453 2.93 31.46 15.37
N THR A 454 3.51 32.58 15.79
CA THR A 454 4.92 32.91 15.55
C THR A 454 5.89 31.90 16.15
N LYS A 455 5.49 31.13 17.18
CA LYS A 455 6.33 30.08 17.75
C LYS A 455 6.67 28.98 16.75
N TYR A 456 5.81 28.76 15.74
CA TYR A 456 5.99 27.70 14.75
C TYR A 456 6.63 28.18 13.45
N ASN A 457 7.00 29.46 13.32
CA ASN A 457 7.58 30.01 12.08
C ASN A 457 8.81 29.23 11.58
N LYS A 458 9.67 28.78 12.50
CA LYS A 458 10.85 27.96 12.14
C LYS A 458 10.45 26.59 11.56
N ILE A 459 9.40 25.97 12.12
CA ILE A 459 8.87 24.69 11.65
C ILE A 459 8.22 24.85 10.28
N VAL A 460 7.41 25.89 10.10
CA VAL A 460 6.79 26.21 8.79
C VAL A 460 7.87 26.40 7.72
N LYS A 461 8.92 27.18 7.99
CA LYS A 461 10.03 27.37 7.04
C LYS A 461 10.73 26.06 6.70
N LYS A 462 11.04 25.21 7.70
CA LYS A 462 11.64 23.88 7.48
C LYS A 462 10.76 23.01 6.57
N LEU A 463 9.45 22.94 6.85
CA LEU A 463 8.51 22.16 6.05
C LEU A 463 8.38 22.71 4.63
N LEU A 464 8.38 24.04 4.45
CA LEU A 464 8.36 24.66 3.12
C LEU A 464 9.62 24.35 2.30
N THR A 465 10.81 24.37 2.91
CA THR A 465 12.03 23.93 2.23
C THR A 465 11.93 22.46 1.79
N GLY A 466 11.40 21.60 2.65
CA GLY A 466 11.10 20.20 2.31
C GLY A 466 10.09 20.08 1.16
N TYR A 467 9.03 20.89 1.19
CA TYR A 467 8.02 20.96 0.14
C TYR A 467 8.63 21.35 -1.21
N LEU A 468 9.47 22.38 -1.27
CA LEU A 468 10.09 22.83 -2.52
C LEU A 468 10.99 21.76 -3.13
N LYS A 469 11.70 21.01 -2.28
CA LYS A 469 12.54 19.89 -2.71
C LYS A 469 11.71 18.73 -3.27
N GLU A 470 10.71 18.26 -2.52
CA GLU A 470 9.88 17.11 -2.92
C GLU A 470 8.94 17.44 -4.08
N SER A 471 8.35 18.64 -4.11
CA SER A 471 7.47 19.05 -5.21
C SER A 471 8.23 19.08 -6.53
N LYS A 472 9.45 19.63 -6.54
CA LYS A 472 10.36 19.59 -7.70
C LYS A 472 10.71 18.17 -8.11
N ALA A 473 11.09 17.30 -7.16
CA ALA A 473 11.42 15.90 -7.44
C ALA A 473 10.21 15.13 -8.02
N SER A 474 9.01 15.43 -7.54
CA SER A 474 7.77 14.81 -7.98
C SER A 474 7.27 15.27 -9.35
N GLY A 475 7.84 16.36 -9.89
CA GLY A 475 7.41 16.99 -11.13
C GLY A 475 6.16 17.87 -10.96
N ASP A 476 5.87 18.38 -9.75
CA ASP A 476 4.73 19.30 -9.57
C ASP A 476 5.01 20.63 -10.25
N THR A 477 4.13 21.00 -11.16
CA THR A 477 4.17 22.27 -11.89
C THR A 477 3.31 23.36 -11.24
N PHE A 478 2.57 23.05 -10.17
CA PHE A 478 1.75 24.03 -9.47
C PHE A 478 2.59 24.87 -8.52
N ASP A 479 2.71 26.16 -8.83
CA ASP A 479 3.49 27.10 -8.02
C ASP A 479 2.65 27.73 -6.91
N LEU A 480 2.83 27.23 -5.68
CA LEU A 480 2.16 27.76 -4.49
C LEU A 480 2.55 29.22 -4.17
N SER A 481 3.68 29.73 -4.66
CA SER A 481 4.09 31.12 -4.41
C SER A 481 3.15 32.13 -5.09
N THR A 482 2.47 31.72 -6.16
CA THR A 482 1.45 32.53 -6.84
C THR A 482 0.19 32.71 -5.99
N VAL A 483 -0.07 31.80 -5.05
CA VAL A 483 -1.24 31.81 -4.16
C VAL A 483 -0.89 32.36 -2.78
N TYR A 484 0.33 32.06 -2.29
CA TYR A 484 0.81 32.39 -0.94
C TYR A 484 2.12 33.20 -0.97
N PRO A 485 2.21 34.34 -1.67
CA PRO A 485 3.49 35.02 -1.93
C PRO A 485 4.27 35.35 -0.65
N GLU A 486 3.59 35.79 0.41
CA GLU A 486 4.20 36.13 1.70
C GLU A 486 4.89 34.94 2.37
N LEU A 487 4.40 33.73 2.15
CA LEU A 487 4.93 32.51 2.78
C LEU A 487 6.25 32.06 2.15
N PHE A 488 6.48 32.42 0.89
CA PHE A 488 7.69 32.07 0.12
C PHE A 488 8.71 33.21 0.06
N GLN A 489 8.47 34.35 0.72
CA GLN A 489 9.45 35.43 0.81
C GLN A 489 10.68 34.99 1.64
N GLY A 490 11.85 34.92 1.00
CA GLY A 490 13.13 34.61 1.66
C GLY A 490 13.36 33.14 1.97
N ILE A 491 12.65 32.23 1.29
CA ILE A 491 12.92 30.79 1.18
C ILE A 491 13.36 30.53 -0.27
#